data_AF-Q49XM2-F1
#
_entry.id   AF-Q49XM2-F1
#
_cell.length_a   1.000
_cell.length_b   1.000
_cell.length_c   1.000
_cell.angle_alpha   90.00
_cell.angle_beta   90.00
_cell.angle_gamma   90.00
#
_symmetry.space_group_name_H-M   'P 1'
#
loop_
_entity.id
_entity.type
_entity.pdbx_description
1 polymer ?
#
loop_
_entity_poly.entity_id
_entity_poly.type
_entity_poly.pdbx_seq_one_letter_code
_entity_poly.pdbx_strand_id
1 'polypeptide(L)'
;MVFLALLCLSNIFNESLNTVFPKIEIYMKIFAFIYLLYLAYKVLISSIGGPKKSFDEKYSNIKYAMILQFINPKGVIYALTVISTFVTLNYSNWIVQLNLVILLAFIGFLGTLSWAAIGTLLKEWITKHELLFNIIMSCLLIYVAFSIVLH
;
A
#
# COMPACT_ATOMS: atom_id res chain seq x y z
N MET A 1 -17.25 13.59 -39.81
CA MET A 1 -17.46 14.68 -38.83
C MET A 1 -17.45 14.19 -37.39
N VAL A 2 -18.27 13.20 -37.01
CA VAL A 2 -18.34 12.65 -35.63
C VAL A 2 -17.02 12.03 -35.14
N PHE A 3 -16.34 11.25 -35.98
CA PHE A 3 -15.04 10.65 -35.61
C PHE A 3 -13.95 11.71 -35.37
N LEU A 4 -13.97 12.80 -36.14
CA LEU A 4 -13.04 13.92 -35.98
C LEU A 4 -13.31 14.69 -34.68
N ALA A 5 -14.59 14.90 -34.34
CA ALA A 5 -14.99 15.48 -33.05
C ALA A 5 -14.56 14.59 -31.86
N LEU A 6 -14.70 13.27 -31.96
CA LEU A 6 -14.23 12.31 -30.97
C LEU A 6 -12.70 12.37 -30.77
N LEU A 7 -11.92 12.46 -31.86
CA LEU A 7 -10.47 12.59 -31.78
C LEU A 7 -10.05 13.92 -31.12
N CYS A 8 -10.70 15.04 -31.46
CA CYS A 8 -10.43 16.32 -30.82
C CYS A 8 -10.78 16.32 -29.33
N LEU A 9 -11.95 15.76 -28.95
CA LEU A 9 -12.36 15.63 -27.55
C LEU A 9 -11.40 14.74 -26.74
N SER A 10 -10.98 13.61 -27.32
CA SER A 10 -10.01 12.71 -26.69
C SER A 10 -8.66 13.39 -26.47
N ASN A 11 -8.20 14.21 -27.43
CA ASN A 11 -6.94 14.94 -27.32
C ASN A 11 -7.00 15.99 -26.20
N ILE A 12 -8.06 16.81 -26.16
CA ILE A 12 -8.29 17.81 -25.10
C ILE A 12 -8.39 17.14 -23.72
N PHE A 13 -9.07 16.00 -23.64
CA PHE A 13 -9.20 15.24 -22.40
C PHE A 13 -7.85 14.67 -21.92
N ASN A 14 -7.05 14.10 -22.84
CA ASN A 14 -5.70 13.61 -22.52
C ASN A 14 -4.77 14.74 -22.06
N GLU A 15 -4.82 15.89 -22.71
CA GLU A 15 -4.04 17.06 -22.32
C GLU A 15 -4.45 17.58 -20.93
N SER A 16 -5.75 17.63 -20.64
CA SER A 16 -6.26 17.96 -19.30
C SER A 16 -5.82 16.92 -18.25
N LEU A 17 -5.83 15.63 -18.58
CA LEU A 17 -5.32 14.59 -17.68
C LEU A 17 -3.82 14.78 -17.41
N ASN A 18 -3.02 14.99 -18.45
CA ASN A 18 -1.58 15.17 -18.34
C ASN A 18 -1.17 16.43 -17.56
N THR A 19 -2.03 17.45 -17.45
CA THR A 19 -1.76 18.62 -16.60
C THR A 19 -2.20 18.44 -15.15
N VAL A 20 -3.21 17.61 -14.89
CA VAL A 20 -3.76 17.35 -13.55
C VAL A 20 -3.00 16.20 -12.85
N PHE A 21 -2.65 15.14 -13.57
CA PHE A 21 -1.96 13.97 -13.02
C PHE A 21 -0.65 14.31 -12.29
N PRO A 22 0.26 15.14 -12.86
CA PRO A 22 1.50 15.52 -12.19
C PRO A 22 1.26 16.33 -10.91
N LYS A 23 0.22 17.17 -10.90
CA LYS A 23 -0.14 17.94 -9.69
C LYS A 23 -0.62 17.00 -8.59
N ILE A 24 -1.50 16.06 -8.91
CA ILE A 24 -1.99 15.05 -7.96
C ILE A 24 -0.82 14.21 -7.44
N GLU A 25 0.10 13.79 -8.32
CA GLU A 25 1.29 13.04 -7.95
C GLU A 25 2.14 13.80 -6.91
N ILE A 26 2.41 15.10 -7.15
CA ILE A 26 3.17 15.93 -6.21
C ILE A 26 2.46 16.02 -4.85
N TYR A 27 1.15 16.29 -4.83
CA TYR A 27 0.40 16.36 -3.57
C TYR A 27 0.40 15.02 -2.83
N MET A 28 0.28 13.90 -3.54
CA MET A 28 0.39 12.55 -2.96
C MET A 28 1.78 12.29 -2.40
N LYS A 29 2.86 12.66 -3.11
CA LYS A 29 4.25 12.51 -2.64
C LYS A 29 4.49 13.31 -1.36
N ILE A 30 4.03 14.57 -1.30
CA ILE A 30 4.13 15.41 -0.09
C ILE A 30 3.34 14.81 1.08
N PHE A 31 2.11 14.37 0.83
CA PHE A 31 1.29 13.73 1.85
C PHE A 31 1.95 12.45 2.39
N ALA A 32 2.45 11.60 1.50
CA ALA A 32 3.18 10.39 1.86
C ALA A 32 4.46 10.70 2.66
N PHE A 33 5.21 11.73 2.27
CA PHE A 33 6.42 12.18 2.98
C PHE A 33 6.11 12.57 4.43
N ILE A 34 5.13 13.46 4.63
CA ILE A 34 4.72 13.92 5.96
C ILE A 34 4.22 12.74 6.80
N TYR A 35 3.40 11.87 6.20
CA TYR A 35 2.86 10.69 6.88
C TYR A 35 3.96 9.70 7.31
N LEU A 36 4.95 9.44 6.47
CA LEU A 36 6.06 8.55 6.79
C LEU A 36 6.97 9.12 7.89
N LEU A 37 7.24 10.43 7.88
CA LEU A 37 7.94 11.09 8.98
C LEU A 37 7.17 11.01 10.30
N TYR A 38 5.85 11.25 10.25
CA TYR A 38 4.98 11.07 11.41
C TYR A 38 5.03 9.62 11.94
N LEU A 39 4.99 8.63 11.05
CA LEU A 39 5.08 7.22 11.42
C LEU A 39 6.44 6.89 12.05
N ALA A 40 7.54 7.40 11.49
CA ALA A 40 8.89 7.23 12.01
C ALA A 40 8.99 7.74 13.46
N TYR A 41 8.52 8.97 13.69
CA TYR A 41 8.45 9.54 15.03
C TYR A 41 7.60 8.69 15.99
N LYS A 42 6.44 8.21 15.54
CA LYS A 42 5.54 7.39 16.35
C LYS A 42 6.16 6.03 16.72
N VAL A 43 6.93 5.41 15.82
CA VAL A 43 7.63 4.14 16.06
C VAL A 43 8.76 4.34 17.08
N LEU A 44 9.51 5.45 17.00
CA LEU A 44 10.53 5.79 18.01
C LEU A 44 9.91 6.01 19.39
N ILE A 45 8.86 6.83 19.48
CA ILE A 45 8.25 7.19 20.76
C ILE A 45 7.57 5.98 21.43
N SER A 46 7.04 5.02 20.64
CA SER A 46 6.42 3.81 21.19
C SER A 46 7.38 2.91 21.96
N SER A 47 8.69 3.05 21.72
CA SER A 47 9.72 2.32 22.47
C SER A 47 10.09 3.00 23.79
N ILE A 48 9.78 4.28 23.95
CA ILE A 48 10.26 5.15 25.05
C ILE A 48 9.11 5.48 26.02
N GLY A 49 7.85 5.51 25.54
CA GLY A 49 6.66 5.75 26.34
C GLY A 49 6.15 4.49 27.06
N GLY A 50 5.72 4.68 28.32
CA GLY A 50 5.19 3.64 29.22
C GLY A 50 3.94 2.88 28.73
N PRO A 51 3.25 2.17 29.65
CA PRO A 51 2.55 0.91 29.39
C PRO A 51 1.73 0.88 28.10
N LYS A 52 1.98 -0.15 27.28
CA LYS A 52 1.28 -0.41 26.02
C LYS A 52 -0.22 -0.48 26.29
N LYS A 53 -1.00 0.41 25.65
CA LYS A 53 -2.47 0.33 25.66
C LYS A 53 -2.86 -1.08 25.22
N SER A 54 -3.59 -1.79 26.07
CA SER A 54 -4.20 -3.08 25.72
C SER A 54 -5.04 -2.89 24.46
N PHE A 55 -4.80 -3.74 23.45
CA PHE A 55 -5.61 -3.78 22.24
C PHE A 55 -7.06 -4.06 22.64
N ASP A 56 -8.00 -3.19 22.26
CA ASP A 56 -9.43 -3.43 22.48
C ASP A 56 -9.86 -4.70 21.74
N GLU A 57 -10.31 -5.71 22.49
CA GLU A 57 -10.78 -7.00 21.95
C GLU A 57 -11.90 -6.85 20.91
N LYS A 58 -12.61 -5.72 20.92
CA LYS A 58 -13.67 -5.39 19.96
C LYS A 58 -13.21 -5.42 18.50
N TYR A 59 -11.93 -5.21 18.23
CA TYR A 59 -11.36 -5.20 16.88
C TYR A 59 -10.75 -6.55 16.43
N SER A 60 -10.83 -7.61 17.24
CA SER A 60 -10.25 -8.92 16.88
C SER A 60 -11.17 -9.80 16.00
N ASN A 61 -12.36 -9.31 15.64
CA ASN A 61 -13.30 -10.10 14.83
C ASN A 61 -12.89 -10.14 13.36
N ILE A 62 -12.95 -11.32 12.74
CA ILE A 62 -12.60 -11.56 11.32
C ILE A 62 -13.36 -10.60 10.39
N LYS A 63 -14.61 -10.24 10.74
CA LYS A 63 -15.41 -9.27 9.97
C LYS A 63 -14.78 -7.88 9.92
N TYR A 64 -14.27 -7.39 11.05
CA TYR A 64 -13.55 -6.10 11.07
C TYR A 64 -12.23 -6.20 10.31
N ALA A 65 -11.51 -7.32 10.43
CA ALA A 65 -10.29 -7.55 9.66
C ALA A 65 -10.55 -7.54 8.14
N MET A 66 -11.66 -8.11 7.66
CA MET A 66 -12.05 -8.06 6.25
C MET A 66 -12.35 -6.64 5.77
N ILE A 67 -13.12 -5.87 6.54
CA ILE A 67 -13.44 -4.47 6.17
C ILE A 67 -12.18 -3.61 6.15
N LEU A 68 -11.27 -3.81 7.11
CA LEU A 68 -10.00 -3.09 7.17
C LEU A 68 -9.08 -3.38 5.98
N GLN A 69 -9.18 -4.55 5.33
CA GLN A 69 -8.41 -4.85 4.12
C GLN A 69 -8.82 -3.95 2.94
N PHE A 70 -10.12 -3.63 2.80
CA PHE A 70 -10.59 -2.71 1.75
C PHE A 70 -10.16 -1.26 1.99
N ILE A 71 -9.97 -0.87 3.26
CA ILE A 71 -9.48 0.47 3.63
C ILE A 71 -7.97 0.57 3.44
N ASN A 72 -7.22 -0.55 3.40
CA ASN A 72 -5.78 -0.55 3.24
C ASN A 72 -5.38 -0.13 1.80
N PRO A 73 -4.90 1.11 1.59
CA PRO A 73 -4.61 1.61 0.24
C PRO A 73 -3.50 0.80 -0.42
N LYS A 74 -2.59 0.18 0.35
CA LYS A 74 -1.50 -0.64 -0.21
C LYS A 74 -2.04 -1.85 -0.98
N GLY A 75 -3.03 -2.54 -0.41
CA GLY A 75 -3.63 -3.73 -1.04
C GLY A 75 -4.39 -3.37 -2.31
N VAL A 76 -5.17 -2.27 -2.26
CA VAL A 76 -5.94 -1.78 -3.41
C VAL A 76 -5.02 -1.35 -4.55
N ILE A 77 -3.99 -0.55 -4.25
CA ILE A 77 -3.01 -0.08 -5.25
C ILE A 77 -2.27 -1.27 -5.86
N TYR A 78 -1.83 -2.24 -5.06
CA TYR A 78 -1.21 -3.47 -5.57
C TYR A 78 -2.14 -4.22 -6.53
N ALA A 79 -3.39 -4.46 -6.14
CA ALA A 79 -4.36 -5.19 -6.97
C ALA A 79 -4.62 -4.47 -8.31
N LEU A 80 -4.84 -3.15 -8.27
CA LEU A 80 -5.04 -2.33 -9.47
C LEU A 80 -3.82 -2.38 -10.39
N THR A 81 -2.62 -2.22 -9.82
CA THR A 81 -1.37 -2.20 -10.58
C THR A 81 -1.12 -3.54 -11.26
N VAL A 82 -1.27 -4.64 -10.53
CA VAL A 82 -0.99 -5.97 -11.06
C VAL A 82 -2.03 -6.40 -12.10
N ILE A 83 -3.31 -6.13 -11.87
CA ILE A 83 -4.36 -6.42 -12.86
C ILE A 83 -4.14 -5.57 -14.13
N SER A 84 -3.95 -4.26 -13.99
CA SER A 84 -3.76 -3.37 -15.14
C SER A 84 -2.49 -3.69 -15.93
N THR A 85 -1.39 -4.03 -15.26
CA THR A 85 -0.08 -4.20 -15.93
C THR A 85 0.11 -5.62 -16.46
N PHE A 86 -0.32 -6.64 -15.72
CA PHE A 86 0.01 -8.03 -16.05
C PHE A 86 -1.17 -8.86 -16.56
N VAL A 87 -2.41 -8.52 -16.18
CA VAL A 87 -3.60 -9.31 -16.55
C VAL A 87 -4.29 -8.72 -17.77
N THR A 88 -4.80 -7.49 -17.66
CA THR A 88 -5.63 -6.86 -18.71
C THR A 88 -4.82 -6.52 -19.97
N LEU A 89 -3.56 -6.12 -19.82
CA LEU A 89 -2.71 -5.76 -20.95
C LEU A 89 -2.31 -6.97 -21.82
N ASN A 90 -2.15 -8.15 -21.20
CA ASN A 90 -1.58 -9.33 -21.85
C ASN A 90 -2.63 -10.35 -22.30
N TYR A 91 -3.84 -10.32 -21.75
CA TYR A 91 -4.87 -11.33 -22.02
C TYR A 91 -6.23 -10.68 -22.29
N SER A 92 -6.84 -10.98 -23.44
CA SER A 92 -8.16 -10.46 -23.81
C SER A 92 -9.32 -11.39 -23.39
N ASN A 93 -9.02 -12.65 -23.07
CA ASN A 93 -10.05 -13.64 -22.71
C ASN A 93 -10.40 -13.54 -21.22
N TRP A 94 -11.67 -13.22 -20.94
CA TRP A 94 -12.21 -13.07 -19.59
C TRP A 94 -11.99 -14.30 -18.69
N ILE A 95 -12.11 -15.52 -19.23
CA ILE A 95 -11.94 -16.75 -18.46
C ILE A 95 -10.48 -16.91 -18.02
N VAL A 96 -9.52 -16.54 -18.87
CA VAL A 96 -8.09 -16.58 -18.55
C VAL A 96 -7.76 -15.53 -17.48
N GLN A 97 -8.31 -14.32 -17.63
CA GLN A 97 -8.15 -13.26 -16.62
C GLN A 97 -8.70 -13.69 -15.25
N LEU A 98 -9.89 -14.30 -15.20
CA LEU A 98 -10.49 -14.79 -13.96
C LEU A 98 -9.60 -15.82 -13.26
N ASN A 99 -9.07 -16.79 -13.99
CA ASN A 99 -8.17 -17.83 -13.43
C ASN A 99 -6.88 -17.20 -12.88
N LEU A 100 -6.31 -16.23 -13.59
CA LEU A 100 -5.12 -15.51 -13.11
C LEU A 100 -5.42 -14.72 -11.83
N VAL A 101 -6.55 -14.03 -11.75
CA VAL A 101 -6.95 -13.28 -10.55
C VAL A 101 -7.11 -14.23 -9.35
N ILE A 102 -7.74 -15.39 -9.54
CA ILE A 102 -7.89 -16.41 -8.48
C ILE A 102 -6.51 -16.91 -8.02
N LEU A 103 -5.61 -17.20 -8.97
CA LEU A 103 -4.25 -17.65 -8.67
C LEU A 103 -3.45 -16.57 -7.92
N LEU A 104 -3.52 -15.31 -8.35
CA LEU A 104 -2.89 -14.18 -7.67
C LEU A 104 -3.44 -13.95 -6.26
N ALA A 105 -4.76 -14.07 -6.09
CA ALA A 105 -5.39 -13.98 -4.77
C ALA A 105 -4.89 -15.10 -3.84
N PHE A 106 -4.75 -16.32 -4.36
CA PHE A 106 -4.21 -17.45 -3.60
C PHE A 106 -2.74 -17.23 -3.19
N ILE A 107 -1.89 -16.76 -4.11
CA ILE A 107 -0.50 -16.40 -3.81
C ILE A 107 -0.44 -15.27 -2.77
N GLY A 108 -1.25 -14.23 -2.93
CA GLY A 108 -1.35 -13.13 -1.97
C GLY A 108 -1.75 -13.64 -0.59
N PHE A 109 -2.73 -14.52 -0.51
CA PHE A 109 -3.17 -15.14 0.73
C PHE A 109 -2.05 -15.97 1.39
N LEU A 110 -1.37 -16.84 0.63
CA LEU A 110 -0.21 -17.58 1.13
C LEU A 110 0.90 -16.65 1.62
N GLY A 111 1.19 -15.57 0.88
CA GLY A 111 2.15 -14.55 1.30
C GLY A 111 1.78 -13.90 2.62
N THR A 112 0.50 -13.55 2.83
CA THR A 112 0.03 -13.00 4.11
C THR A 112 0.10 -14.00 5.25
N LEU A 113 -0.19 -15.28 5.00
CA LEU A 113 -0.04 -16.35 5.99
C LEU A 113 1.42 -16.58 6.37
N SER A 114 2.32 -16.66 5.39
CA SER A 114 3.75 -16.79 5.63
C SER A 114 4.29 -15.59 6.39
N TRP A 115 3.88 -14.37 6.04
CA TRP A 115 4.24 -13.15 6.77
C TRP A 115 3.75 -13.18 8.21
N ALA A 116 2.50 -13.60 8.44
CA ALA A 116 1.94 -13.71 9.79
C ALA A 116 2.69 -14.76 10.62
N ALA A 117 2.97 -15.94 10.06
CA ALA A 117 3.70 -17.01 10.73
C ALA A 117 5.14 -16.57 11.09
N ILE A 118 5.88 -16.03 10.13
CA ILE A 118 7.24 -15.51 10.37
C ILE A 118 7.19 -14.35 11.39
N GLY A 119 6.21 -13.46 11.27
CA GLY A 119 6.00 -12.36 12.21
C GLY A 119 5.76 -12.84 13.64
N THR A 120 5.01 -13.94 13.83
CA THR A 120 4.81 -14.53 15.16
C THR A 120 6.10 -15.13 15.72
N LEU A 121 6.93 -15.75 14.89
CA LEU A 121 8.23 -16.29 15.32
C LEU A 121 9.22 -15.17 15.67
N LEU A 122 9.26 -14.11 14.87
CA LEU A 122 10.12 -12.95 15.11
C LEU A 122 9.62 -12.07 16.27
N LYS A 123 8.35 -12.17 16.65
CA LYS A 123 7.73 -11.33 17.68
C LYS A 123 8.53 -11.36 18.99
N GLU A 124 8.89 -12.55 19.47
CA GLU A 124 9.64 -12.70 20.73
C GLU A 124 11.00 -12.01 20.66
N TRP A 125 11.72 -12.19 19.54
CA TRP A 125 13.01 -11.55 19.30
C TRP A 125 12.90 -10.02 19.20
N ILE A 126 11.91 -9.51 18.45
CA ILE A 126 11.65 -8.08 18.31
C ILE A 126 11.29 -7.48 19.67
N THR A 127 10.46 -8.14 20.49
CA THR A 127 10.11 -7.63 21.81
C THR A 127 11.31 -7.55 22.77
N LYS A 128 12.31 -8.43 22.61
CA LYS A 128 13.55 -8.38 23.40
C LYS A 128 14.48 -7.24 22.99
N HIS A 129 14.49 -6.86 21.72
CA HIS A 129 15.34 -5.82 21.15
C HIS A 129 14.54 -4.64 20.57
N GLU A 130 13.39 -4.32 21.18
CA GLU A 130 12.38 -3.41 20.64
C GLU A 130 12.94 -2.02 20.31
N LEU A 131 13.82 -1.49 21.17
CA LEU A 131 14.44 -0.18 20.97
C LEU A 131 15.34 -0.14 19.74
N LEU A 132 16.20 -1.15 19.58
CA LEU A 132 17.10 -1.23 18.43
C LEU A 132 16.31 -1.45 17.14
N PHE A 133 15.31 -2.32 17.17
CA PHE A 133 14.42 -2.55 16.03
C PHE A 133 13.66 -1.27 15.64
N ASN A 134 13.08 -0.55 16.59
CA ASN A 134 12.32 0.67 16.34
C ASN A 134 13.20 1.82 15.82
N ILE A 135 14.44 1.94 16.29
CA ILE A 135 15.42 2.90 15.75
C ILE A 135 15.70 2.58 14.29
N ILE A 136 16.03 1.32 13.97
CA ILE A 136 16.30 0.89 12.60
C ILE A 136 15.07 1.15 11.71
N MET A 137 13.89 0.72 12.13
CA MET A 137 12.65 0.94 11.39
C MET A 137 12.34 2.42 11.15
N SER A 138 12.57 3.27 12.14
CA SER A 138 12.41 4.72 11.98
C SER A 138 13.39 5.29 10.97
N CYS A 139 14.66 4.91 11.03
CA CYS A 139 15.65 5.34 10.05
C CYS A 139 15.28 4.91 8.63
N LEU A 140 14.79 3.67 8.45
CA LEU A 140 14.29 3.20 7.15
C LEU A 140 13.07 3.99 6.67
N LEU A 141 12.13 4.31 7.56
CA LEU A 141 10.95 5.12 7.20
C LEU A 141 11.34 6.54 6.76
N ILE A 142 12.30 7.16 7.44
CA ILE A 142 12.85 8.46 7.05
C ILE A 142 13.52 8.35 5.67
N TYR A 143 14.35 7.31 5.46
CA TYR A 143 14.98 7.07 4.16
C TYR A 143 13.95 6.93 3.03
N VAL A 144 12.90 6.14 3.22
CA VAL A 144 11.82 5.96 2.22
C VAL A 144 11.07 7.27 2.00
N ALA A 145 10.81 8.06 3.04
CA ALA A 145 10.18 9.36 2.90
C ALA A 145 10.98 10.26 1.95
N PHE A 146 12.29 10.43 2.21
CA PHE A 146 13.15 11.22 1.33
C PHE A 146 13.25 10.64 -0.08
N SER A 147 13.35 9.32 -0.21
CA SER A 147 13.40 8.66 -1.52
C SER A 147 12.16 8.92 -2.38
N ILE A 148 10.96 9.03 -1.78
CA ILE A 148 9.70 9.30 -2.52
C ILE A 148 9.65 10.74 -3.06
N VAL A 149 10.31 11.69 -2.41
CA VAL A 149 10.32 13.10 -2.84
C VAL A 149 11.46 13.37 -3.82
N LEU A 150 12.60 12.69 -3.64
CA LEU A 150 13.79 12.84 -4.49
C LEU A 150 13.68 12.08 -5.82
N HIS A 151 12.77 11.12 -5.95
CA HIS A 151 12.63 10.22 -7.10
C HIS A 151 11.18 10.17 -7.63
#